data_AF-A0A2I7SN03-F1
#
_entry.id   AF-A0A2I7SN03-F1
#
_cell.length_a   1.000
_cell.length_b   1.000
_cell.length_c   1.000
_cell.angle_alpha   90.00
_cell.angle_beta   90.00
_cell.angle_gamma   90.00
#
_symmetry.space_group_name_H-M   'P 1'
#
loop_
_entity.id
_entity.type
_entity.pdbx_description
1 polymer ?
#
loop_
_entity_poly.entity_id
_entity_poly.type
_entity_poly.pdbx_seq_one_letter_code
_entity_poly.pdbx_strand_id
1 'polypeptide(L)'
;MLKLFLSLEWKSFLRSASFGKSLGLKIVMGFFALYFMVMFLGLGISAFFILKDTFPNQEPLFVVNSYLFYWFLGDLVMRFFFQKLPVMSVKPLLTLPIKRHKIVNYVLWKSAVAFFNFLPLFAVIPFGLTLISNGYLTGNVIIWMLALLLLTLIVNFLNFIIESLSAQNELSALPIVAICSVLFGLDYFQIISFSNLFGKAFYAIYENPIFIIVPILVLGVLYRINFKMLRQKIFLDSGLKNKVEEVKASNLEWTNYFGDIAPFMQLDLKLIWRNKRTKSSVWMLLLGLFYGLFFYTNERYINAPWMYIFIGVFSTGSFLINFGQFIPAWDSTYYKLLMSQNIKYEKYLKSKFTLMALSVIILFVIGIPYVYFGWKILLAHFASAIYNVGVNTHVMLYGGSYNRKKIDLNQKAAFNYQGTGAVQWLIGIPLLVVPMVIFAILYYFLNFEYACAIIAGLGIIGVVLHDKLLGIITSKYLKSKYETIHAFEQDN
;
A
#
# COMPACT_ATOMS: atom_id res chain seq x y z
N MET A 1 26.26 3.52 22.45
CA MET A 1 24.80 3.22 22.36
C MET A 1 24.31 3.11 20.92
N LEU A 2 24.49 4.12 20.06
CA LEU A 2 24.01 4.07 18.67
C LEU A 2 24.60 2.89 17.86
N LYS A 3 25.92 2.67 17.96
CA LYS A 3 26.61 1.48 17.41
C LYS A 3 26.04 0.15 17.92
N LEU A 4 25.67 0.08 19.21
CA LEU A 4 25.11 -1.13 19.83
C LEU A 4 23.72 -1.43 19.27
N PHE A 5 22.86 -0.42 19.13
CA PHE A 5 21.53 -0.61 18.54
C PHE A 5 21.60 -1.06 17.08
N LEU A 6 22.49 -0.46 16.28
CA LEU A 6 22.72 -0.90 14.90
C LEU A 6 23.22 -2.36 14.82
N SER A 7 24.09 -2.77 15.74
CA SER A 7 24.55 -4.17 15.83
C SER A 7 23.42 -5.14 16.19
N LEU A 8 22.57 -4.79 17.15
CA LEU A 8 21.41 -5.61 17.54
C LEU A 8 20.43 -5.77 16.38
N GLU A 9 20.21 -4.71 15.60
CA GLU A 9 19.36 -4.74 14.41
C GLU A 9 19.92 -5.67 13.33
N TRP A 10 21.22 -5.57 13.03
CA TRP A 10 21.86 -6.47 12.07
C TRP A 10 21.78 -7.94 12.51
N LYS A 11 21.98 -8.20 13.81
CA LYS A 11 21.84 -9.54 14.39
C LYS A 11 20.39 -10.04 14.33
N SER A 12 19.41 -9.18 14.61
CA SER A 12 17.97 -9.52 14.49
C SER A 12 17.60 -9.85 13.04
N PHE A 13 18.08 -9.05 12.09
CA PHE A 13 17.86 -9.28 10.67
C PHE A 13 18.42 -10.63 10.21
N LEU A 14 19.70 -10.90 10.51
CA LEU A 14 20.37 -12.16 10.13
C LEU A 14 19.79 -13.39 10.82
N ARG A 15 19.34 -13.28 12.07
CA ARG A 15 18.80 -14.41 12.86
C ARG A 15 17.30 -14.62 12.70
N SER A 16 16.62 -13.80 11.90
CA SER A 16 15.20 -13.99 11.66
C SER A 16 14.94 -15.32 10.94
N ALA A 17 13.99 -16.12 11.44
CA ALA A 17 13.60 -17.39 10.82
C ALA A 17 13.08 -17.23 9.37
N SER A 18 12.70 -16.00 9.01
CA SER A 18 12.26 -15.59 7.68
C SER A 18 13.40 -15.15 6.77
N PHE A 19 14.66 -15.05 7.23
CA PHE A 19 15.77 -14.52 6.44
C PHE A 19 15.98 -15.28 5.12
N GLY A 20 15.95 -16.62 5.15
CA GLY A 20 16.04 -17.47 3.96
C GLY A 20 14.74 -17.54 3.16
N LYS A 21 13.57 -17.55 3.81
CA LYS A 21 12.25 -17.59 3.16
C LYS A 21 11.85 -16.26 2.47
N SER A 22 12.60 -15.19 2.71
CA SER A 22 12.37 -13.85 2.15
C SER A 22 13.43 -13.39 1.15
N LEU A 23 14.37 -14.26 0.76
CA LEU A 23 15.47 -13.90 -0.14
C LEU A 23 14.97 -13.32 -1.48
N GLY A 24 13.97 -13.97 -2.11
CA GLY A 24 13.37 -13.45 -3.35
C GLY A 24 12.73 -12.07 -3.19
N LEU A 25 12.03 -11.82 -2.08
CA LEU A 25 11.47 -10.49 -1.78
C LEU A 25 12.57 -9.45 -1.60
N LYS A 26 13.68 -9.81 -0.93
CA LYS A 26 14.83 -8.91 -0.73
C LYS A 26 15.53 -8.59 -2.05
N ILE A 27 15.66 -9.56 -2.95
CA ILE A 27 16.20 -9.34 -4.30
C ILE A 27 15.32 -8.36 -5.06
N VAL A 28 13.99 -8.56 -5.05
CA VAL A 28 13.04 -7.65 -5.70
C VAL A 28 13.11 -6.24 -5.10
N MET A 29 13.17 -6.12 -3.76
CA MET A 29 13.33 -4.82 -3.09
C MET A 29 14.66 -4.14 -3.45
N GLY A 30 15.76 -4.90 -3.52
CA GLY A 30 17.07 -4.40 -3.95
C GLY A 30 17.07 -3.94 -5.41
N PHE A 31 16.43 -4.69 -6.30
CA PHE A 31 16.24 -4.31 -7.70
C PHE A 31 15.46 -3.00 -7.82
N PHE A 32 14.31 -2.85 -7.16
CA PHE A 32 13.54 -1.60 -7.18
C PHE A 32 14.34 -0.44 -6.58
N ALA A 33 15.08 -0.66 -5.50
CA ALA A 33 15.95 0.37 -4.93
C ALA A 33 17.00 0.84 -5.94
N LEU A 34 17.67 -0.08 -6.64
CA LEU A 34 18.65 0.24 -7.67
C LEU A 34 18.01 0.95 -8.87
N TYR A 35 16.86 0.46 -9.34
CA TYR A 35 16.08 1.09 -10.40
C TYR A 35 15.76 2.56 -10.06
N PHE A 36 15.23 2.84 -8.86
CA PHE A 36 14.94 4.21 -8.45
C PHE A 36 16.21 5.07 -8.30
N MET A 37 17.32 4.52 -7.78
CA MET A 37 18.58 5.25 -7.71
C MET A 37 19.08 5.66 -9.11
N VAL A 38 19.03 4.76 -10.09
CA VAL A 38 19.42 5.06 -11.48
C VAL A 38 18.49 6.10 -12.11
N MET A 39 17.18 6.00 -11.89
CA MET A 39 16.21 6.98 -12.39
C MET A 39 16.44 8.38 -11.81
N PHE A 40 16.71 8.49 -10.50
CA PHE A 40 16.99 9.77 -9.85
C PHE A 40 18.33 10.36 -10.30
N LEU A 41 19.36 9.52 -10.48
CA LEU A 41 20.63 9.94 -11.08
C LEU A 41 20.43 10.51 -12.49
N GLY A 42 19.70 9.78 -13.35
CA GLY A 42 19.38 10.22 -14.70
C GLY A 42 18.61 11.54 -14.71
N LEU A 43 17.62 11.68 -13.82
CA LEU A 43 16.86 12.91 -13.63
C LEU A 43 17.76 14.07 -13.19
N GLY A 44 18.63 13.86 -12.20
CA GLY A 44 19.55 14.90 -11.72
C GLY A 44 20.48 15.44 -12.81
N ILE A 45 21.07 14.55 -13.61
CA ILE A 45 22.01 14.92 -14.68
C ILE A 45 21.29 15.63 -15.84
N SER A 46 20.13 15.11 -16.26
CA SER A 46 19.41 15.60 -17.43
C SER A 46 18.53 16.82 -17.17
N ALA A 47 18.06 17.02 -15.93
CA ALA A 47 17.10 18.07 -15.61
C ALA A 47 17.55 19.46 -16.03
N PHE A 48 18.83 19.81 -15.86
CA PHE A 48 19.33 21.13 -16.25
C PHE A 48 19.14 21.41 -17.75
N PHE A 49 19.49 20.44 -18.60
CA PHE A 49 19.38 20.57 -20.05
C PHE A 49 17.92 20.56 -20.51
N ILE A 50 17.11 19.64 -19.98
CA ILE A 50 15.68 19.56 -20.27
C ILE A 50 14.99 20.88 -19.95
N LEU A 51 15.31 21.49 -18.80
CA LEU A 51 14.71 22.76 -18.38
C LEU A 51 15.16 23.92 -19.26
N LYS A 52 16.42 23.95 -19.66
CA LYS A 52 16.93 24.97 -20.59
C LYS A 52 16.26 24.88 -21.96
N ASP A 53 16.01 23.67 -22.46
CA ASP A 53 15.36 23.45 -23.75
C ASP A 53 13.85 23.73 -23.68
N THR A 54 13.19 23.35 -22.59
CA THR A 54 11.73 23.50 -22.43
C THR A 54 11.33 24.92 -22.03
N PHE A 55 12.15 25.60 -21.22
CA PHE A 55 11.91 26.95 -20.70
C PHE A 55 13.10 27.87 -21.00
N PRO A 56 13.37 28.18 -22.28
CA PRO A 56 14.57 28.91 -22.68
C PRO A 56 14.67 30.33 -22.08
N ASN A 57 13.53 30.92 -21.69
CA ASN A 57 13.44 32.28 -21.14
C ASN A 57 13.48 32.32 -19.60
N GLN A 58 13.64 31.19 -18.92
CA GLN A 58 13.65 31.12 -17.46
C GLN A 58 14.93 30.47 -16.94
N GLU A 59 15.42 30.93 -15.80
CA GLU A 59 16.58 30.32 -15.17
C GLU A 59 16.26 28.90 -14.68
N PRO A 60 17.05 27.88 -15.08
CA PRO A 60 16.79 26.48 -14.67
C PRO A 60 16.68 26.29 -13.16
N LEU A 61 17.49 27.03 -12.37
CA LEU A 61 17.45 26.95 -10.91
C LEU A 61 16.11 27.43 -10.34
N PHE A 62 15.56 28.54 -10.84
CA PHE A 62 14.27 29.06 -10.38
C PHE A 62 13.12 28.12 -10.74
N VAL A 63 13.17 27.53 -11.94
CA VAL A 63 12.18 26.54 -12.38
C VAL A 63 12.22 25.31 -11.47
N VAL A 64 13.39 24.72 -11.22
CA VAL A 64 13.52 23.60 -10.26
C VAL A 64 12.97 23.96 -8.89
N ASN A 65 13.31 25.14 -8.37
CA ASN A 65 12.83 25.59 -7.07
C ASN A 65 11.30 25.69 -7.01
N SER A 66 10.66 26.06 -8.12
CA SER A 66 9.20 26.12 -8.21
C SER A 66 8.57 24.72 -8.20
N TYR A 67 9.20 23.75 -8.88
CA TYR A 67 8.76 22.35 -8.87
C TYR A 67 8.97 21.64 -7.53
N LEU A 68 9.78 22.19 -6.62
CA LEU A 68 9.95 21.64 -5.26
C LEU A 68 8.65 21.57 -4.47
N PHE A 69 7.66 22.42 -4.77
CA PHE A 69 6.35 22.34 -4.14
C PHE A 69 5.65 21.01 -4.48
N TYR A 70 5.62 20.64 -5.76
CA TYR A 70 5.04 19.37 -6.20
C TYR A 70 5.84 18.18 -5.71
N TRP A 71 7.18 18.30 -5.68
CA TRP A 71 8.03 17.30 -5.05
C TRP A 71 7.66 17.13 -3.57
N PHE A 72 7.57 18.23 -2.80
CA PHE A 72 7.19 18.18 -1.39
C PHE A 72 5.86 17.45 -1.16
N LEU A 73 4.82 17.75 -1.95
CA LEU A 73 3.52 17.06 -1.86
C LEU A 73 3.64 15.58 -2.21
N GLY A 74 4.29 15.26 -3.32
CA GLY A 74 4.49 13.88 -3.77
C GLY A 74 5.29 13.05 -2.77
N ASP A 75 6.39 13.60 -2.26
CA ASP A 75 7.26 12.96 -1.26
C ASP A 75 6.50 12.75 0.05
N LEU A 76 5.71 13.72 0.50
CA LEU A 76 4.89 13.58 1.70
C LEU A 76 3.84 12.46 1.56
N VAL A 77 3.12 12.41 0.45
CA VAL A 77 2.14 11.35 0.15
C VAL A 77 2.81 9.98 0.07
N MET A 78 3.93 9.88 -0.66
CA MET A 78 4.68 8.64 -0.79
C MET A 78 5.21 8.15 0.56
N ARG A 79 5.84 9.03 1.36
CA ARG A 79 6.33 8.66 2.69
C ARG A 79 5.23 8.24 3.64
N PHE A 80 4.07 8.90 3.59
CA PHE A 80 2.94 8.51 4.42
C PHE A 80 2.50 7.07 4.18
N PHE A 81 2.59 6.62 2.93
CA PHE A 81 2.24 5.25 2.57
C PHE A 81 3.36 4.25 2.84
N PHE A 82 4.60 4.58 2.48
CA PHE A 82 5.70 3.62 2.47
C PHE A 82 6.64 3.70 3.69
N GLN A 83 6.65 4.81 4.41
CA GLN A 83 7.59 5.07 5.50
C GLN A 83 6.86 5.24 6.84
N LYS A 84 6.87 4.17 7.65
CA LYS A 84 6.25 4.14 8.99
C LYS A 84 7.29 4.19 10.11
N LEU A 85 6.92 4.71 11.28
CA LEU A 85 7.79 4.68 12.45
C LEU A 85 8.06 3.23 12.94
N PRO A 86 9.31 2.84 13.24
CA PRO A 86 9.66 1.51 13.69
C PRO A 86 9.36 1.28 15.19
N VAL A 87 8.19 1.70 15.68
CA VAL A 87 7.82 1.66 17.12
C VAL A 87 7.80 0.23 17.68
N MET A 88 7.44 -0.76 16.86
CA MET A 88 7.37 -2.16 17.28
C MET A 88 8.74 -2.76 17.61
N SER A 89 9.81 -2.36 16.91
CA SER A 89 11.19 -2.82 17.19
C SER A 89 11.75 -2.33 18.53
N VAL A 90 11.06 -1.39 19.17
CA VAL A 90 11.56 -0.67 20.34
C VAL A 90 10.95 -1.21 21.64
N LYS A 91 9.82 -1.93 21.57
CA LYS A 91 9.18 -2.53 22.74
C LYS A 91 10.13 -3.40 23.59
N PRO A 92 10.98 -4.27 23.02
CA PRO A 92 11.94 -5.04 23.80
C PRO A 92 12.99 -4.18 24.53
N LEU A 93 13.26 -2.96 24.06
CA LEU A 93 14.19 -2.04 24.71
C LEU A 93 13.58 -1.37 25.95
N LEU A 94 12.26 -1.41 26.12
CA LEU A 94 11.55 -0.80 27.25
C LEU A 94 11.64 -1.62 28.53
N THR A 95 11.94 -2.92 28.41
CA THR A 95 12.18 -3.80 29.56
C THR A 95 13.63 -3.74 30.05
N LEU A 96 14.52 -3.12 29.27
CA LEU A 96 15.92 -2.92 29.61
C LEU A 96 16.11 -1.61 30.40
N PRO A 97 17.16 -1.49 31.24
CA PRO A 97 17.45 -0.27 32.03
C PRO A 97 18.02 0.87 31.16
N ILE A 98 17.36 1.20 30.04
CA ILE A 98 17.74 2.26 29.11
C ILE A 98 16.80 3.45 29.30
N LYS A 99 17.35 4.65 29.53
CA LYS A 99 16.55 5.87 29.66
C LYS A 99 15.71 6.11 28.40
N ARG A 100 14.40 6.33 28.58
CA ARG A 100 13.41 6.48 27.47
C ARG A 100 13.79 7.56 26.44
N HIS A 101 14.39 8.67 26.85
CA HIS A 101 14.83 9.70 25.90
C HIS A 101 15.88 9.18 24.91
N LYS A 102 16.76 8.25 25.33
CA LYS A 102 17.76 7.64 24.44
C LYS A 102 17.09 6.74 23.41
N ILE A 103 16.03 6.05 23.84
CA ILE A 103 15.22 5.19 22.98
C ILE A 103 14.49 6.04 21.93
N VAL A 104 13.83 7.13 22.33
CA VAL A 104 13.15 8.05 21.40
C VAL A 104 14.15 8.65 20.40
N ASN A 105 15.30 9.13 20.88
CA ASN A 105 16.34 9.68 19.99
C ASN A 105 16.87 8.63 19.00
N TYR A 106 17.01 7.37 19.42
CA TYR A 106 17.40 6.30 18.51
C TYR A 106 16.37 6.08 17.40
N VAL A 107 15.07 6.09 17.72
CA VAL A 107 13.99 5.96 16.72
C VAL A 107 14.03 7.11 15.71
N LEU A 108 14.18 8.34 16.18
CA LEU A 108 14.24 9.52 15.32
C LEU A 108 15.50 9.52 14.44
N TRP A 109 16.66 9.19 15.00
CA TRP A 109 17.89 9.07 14.22
C TRP A 109 17.82 7.96 13.18
N LYS A 110 17.28 6.80 13.55
CA LYS A 110 17.07 5.71 12.60
C LYS A 110 16.21 6.15 11.41
N SER A 111 15.19 6.95 11.68
CA SER A 111 14.32 7.48 10.63
C SER A 111 15.03 8.47 9.69
N ALA A 112 15.99 9.24 10.20
CA ALA A 112 16.79 10.17 9.39
C ALA A 112 17.74 9.43 8.43
N VAL A 113 18.15 8.20 8.75
CA VAL A 113 19.02 7.35 7.91
C VAL A 113 18.21 6.36 7.04
N ALA A 114 16.90 6.59 6.89
CA ALA A 114 16.07 5.75 6.02
C ALA A 114 16.39 5.98 4.53
N PHE A 115 16.23 4.93 3.71
CA PHE A 115 16.46 4.97 2.25
C PHE A 115 15.73 6.14 1.56
N PHE A 116 14.51 6.45 1.98
CA PHE A 116 13.72 7.58 1.45
C PHE A 116 14.39 8.96 1.65
N ASN A 117 15.29 9.14 2.61
CA ASN A 117 16.05 10.40 2.76
C ASN A 117 17.29 10.44 1.86
N PHE A 118 17.84 9.27 1.50
CA PHE A 118 18.98 9.17 0.60
C PHE A 118 18.56 9.23 -0.87
N LEU A 119 17.38 8.69 -1.23
CA LEU A 119 16.93 8.62 -2.61
C LEU A 119 16.92 10.00 -3.33
N PRO A 120 16.38 11.08 -2.74
CA PRO A 120 16.46 12.43 -3.32
C PRO A 120 17.88 12.92 -3.63
N LEU A 121 18.89 12.49 -2.86
CA LEU A 121 20.27 12.94 -3.05
C LEU A 121 20.85 12.48 -4.38
N PHE A 122 20.36 11.37 -4.92
CA PHE A 122 20.72 10.90 -6.26
C PHE A 122 20.23 11.83 -7.37
N ALA A 123 19.23 12.69 -7.13
CA ALA A 123 18.85 13.75 -8.07
C ALA A 123 19.50 15.09 -7.72
N VAL A 124 19.53 15.46 -6.43
CA VAL A 124 20.03 16.76 -5.96
C VAL A 124 21.52 16.93 -6.21
N ILE A 125 22.34 15.91 -5.90
CA ILE A 125 23.80 16.03 -6.02
C ILE A 125 24.21 16.17 -7.49
N PRO A 126 23.78 15.29 -8.44
CA PRO A 126 24.15 15.47 -9.83
C PRO A 126 23.64 16.78 -10.43
N PHE A 127 22.41 17.19 -10.11
CA PHE A 127 21.88 18.47 -10.59
C PHE A 127 22.70 19.66 -10.07
N GLY A 128 23.06 19.66 -8.78
CA GLY A 128 23.94 20.67 -8.19
C GLY A 128 25.31 20.71 -8.85
N LEU A 129 25.91 19.55 -9.15
CA LEU A 129 27.17 19.50 -9.91
C LEU A 129 27.01 20.07 -11.32
N THR A 130 25.92 19.77 -12.01
CA THR A 130 25.62 20.35 -13.33
C THR A 130 25.45 21.86 -13.27
N LEU A 131 24.80 22.41 -12.24
CA LEU A 131 24.73 23.87 -12.03
C LEU A 131 26.12 24.49 -11.90
N ILE A 132 27.00 23.90 -11.08
CA ILE A 132 28.37 24.37 -10.89
C ILE A 132 29.14 24.37 -12.22
N SER A 133 29.03 23.28 -12.99
CA SER A 133 29.65 23.18 -14.32
C SER A 133 29.13 24.20 -15.33
N ASN A 134 27.92 24.73 -15.13
CA ASN A 134 27.30 25.75 -15.98
C ASN A 134 27.44 27.19 -15.43
N GLY A 135 28.38 27.43 -14.50
CA GLY A 135 28.79 28.78 -14.09
C GLY A 135 28.09 29.32 -12.83
N TYR A 136 27.29 28.52 -12.13
CA TYR A 136 26.69 28.93 -10.86
C TYR A 136 27.75 28.93 -9.73
N LEU A 137 27.64 29.89 -8.81
CA LEU A 137 28.57 30.02 -7.67
C LEU A 137 28.55 28.78 -6.76
N THR A 138 29.70 28.09 -6.66
CA THR A 138 29.85 26.82 -5.95
C THR A 138 29.38 26.85 -4.51
N GLY A 139 29.74 27.88 -3.74
CA GLY A 139 29.34 28.01 -2.33
C GLY A 139 27.82 28.07 -2.15
N ASN A 140 27.16 28.86 -2.99
CA ASN A 140 25.72 29.04 -2.98
C ASN A 140 24.99 27.76 -3.39
N VAL A 141 25.50 27.05 -4.41
CA VAL A 141 24.94 25.75 -4.83
C VAL A 141 25.05 24.70 -3.72
N ILE A 142 26.18 24.64 -3.00
CA ILE A 142 26.34 23.71 -1.87
C ILE A 142 25.32 23.98 -0.77
N ILE A 143 25.09 25.25 -0.44
CA ILE A 143 24.12 25.64 0.58
C ILE A 143 22.68 25.36 0.12
N TRP A 144 22.40 25.58 -1.17
CA TRP A 144 21.14 25.18 -1.78
C TRP A 144 20.91 23.65 -1.73
N MET A 145 21.93 22.84 -2.06
CA MET A 145 21.85 21.37 -1.92
C MET A 145 21.60 20.95 -0.47
N LEU A 146 22.25 21.61 0.50
CA LEU A 146 22.02 21.37 1.92
C LEU A 146 20.58 21.74 2.32
N ALA A 147 20.02 22.83 1.79
CA ALA A 147 18.63 23.21 2.02
C ALA A 147 17.65 22.15 1.49
N LEU A 148 17.93 21.52 0.36
CA LEU A 148 17.13 20.40 -0.15
C LEU A 148 17.25 19.15 0.72
N LEU A 149 18.44 18.84 1.24
CA LEU A 149 18.59 17.77 2.24
C LEU A 149 17.75 18.08 3.49
N LEU A 150 17.76 19.32 3.98
CA LEU A 150 16.92 19.73 5.11
C LEU A 150 15.43 19.60 4.78
N LEU A 151 15.00 19.97 3.56
CA LEU A 151 13.62 19.79 3.10
C LEU A 151 13.19 18.32 3.17
N THR A 152 14.01 17.38 2.69
CA THR A 152 13.68 15.95 2.77
C THR A 152 13.53 15.45 4.22
N LEU A 153 14.38 15.93 5.14
CA LEU A 153 14.28 15.62 6.56
C LEU A 153 13.05 16.27 7.22
N ILE A 154 12.68 17.48 6.80
CA ILE A 154 11.44 18.16 7.21
C ILE A 154 10.24 17.31 6.80
N VAL A 155 10.17 16.87 5.54
CA VAL A 155 9.08 15.98 5.06
C VAL A 155 9.04 14.68 5.86
N ASN A 156 10.20 14.07 6.13
CA ASN A 156 10.30 12.86 6.95
C ASN A 156 9.70 13.04 8.36
N PHE A 157 10.06 14.10 9.08
CA PHE A 157 9.52 14.33 10.43
C PHE A 157 8.07 14.82 10.42
N LEU A 158 7.67 15.59 9.40
CA LEU A 158 6.28 15.99 9.20
C LEU A 158 5.41 14.77 8.96
N ASN A 159 5.86 13.84 8.11
CA ASN A 159 5.18 12.58 7.85
C ASN A 159 4.88 11.81 9.14
N PHE A 160 5.85 11.67 10.04
CA PHE A 160 5.63 10.95 11.30
C PHE A 160 4.68 11.65 12.26
N ILE A 161 4.63 12.98 12.26
CA ILE A 161 3.63 13.71 13.03
C ILE A 161 2.24 13.38 12.49
N ILE A 162 2.07 13.46 11.16
CA ILE A 162 0.80 13.18 10.50
C ILE A 162 0.40 11.71 10.72
N GLU A 163 1.30 10.75 10.52
CA GLU A 163 1.06 9.33 10.80
C GLU A 163 0.61 9.12 12.26
N SER A 164 1.31 9.75 13.19
CA SER A 164 1.07 9.64 14.63
C SER A 164 -0.29 10.22 15.05
N LEU A 165 -0.73 11.32 14.44
CA LEU A 165 -2.06 11.90 14.64
C LEU A 165 -3.15 11.06 13.98
N SER A 166 -2.93 10.66 12.73
CA SER A 166 -3.90 9.89 11.95
C SER A 166 -4.05 8.45 12.45
N ALA A 167 -3.08 7.90 13.18
CA ALA A 167 -3.12 6.53 13.72
C ALA A 167 -4.42 6.18 14.49
N GLN A 168 -5.07 7.17 15.09
CA GLN A 168 -6.29 6.98 15.90
C GLN A 168 -7.55 6.72 15.05
N ASN A 169 -7.67 7.32 13.86
CA ASN A 169 -8.88 7.25 13.02
C ASN A 169 -8.82 6.11 11.99
N GLU A 170 -9.96 5.49 11.65
CA GLU A 170 -10.02 4.39 10.67
C GLU A 170 -9.63 4.83 9.24
N LEU A 171 -9.92 6.08 8.88
CA LEU A 171 -9.61 6.70 7.58
C LEU A 171 -8.31 7.53 7.61
N SER A 172 -7.23 7.01 8.19
CA SER A 172 -6.02 7.81 8.45
C SER A 172 -5.33 8.42 7.23
N ALA A 173 -5.50 7.81 6.06
CA ALA A 173 -4.91 8.28 4.82
C ALA A 173 -5.71 9.41 4.15
N LEU A 174 -7.01 9.47 4.42
CA LEU A 174 -7.90 10.37 3.70
C LEU A 174 -7.63 11.86 4.00
N PRO A 175 -7.35 12.27 5.25
CA PRO A 175 -7.01 13.67 5.55
C PRO A 175 -5.74 14.15 4.82
N ILE A 176 -4.67 13.34 4.78
CA ILE A 176 -3.43 13.76 4.12
C ILE A 176 -3.60 13.84 2.61
N VAL A 177 -4.29 12.86 2.00
CA VAL A 177 -4.59 12.90 0.57
C VAL A 177 -5.47 14.11 0.25
N ALA A 178 -6.53 14.35 1.03
CA ALA A 178 -7.41 15.50 0.84
C ALA A 178 -6.66 16.83 0.98
N ILE A 179 -5.83 17.00 2.01
CA ILE A 179 -5.03 18.22 2.20
C ILE A 179 -4.07 18.42 1.02
N CYS A 180 -3.33 17.39 0.61
CA CYS A 180 -2.42 17.49 -0.51
C CYS A 180 -3.15 17.78 -1.83
N SER A 181 -4.31 17.17 -2.06
CA SER A 181 -5.15 17.43 -3.24
C SER A 181 -5.72 18.85 -3.24
N VAL A 182 -6.13 19.38 -2.08
CA VAL A 182 -6.59 20.77 -1.96
C VAL A 182 -5.44 21.75 -2.21
N LEU A 183 -4.27 21.53 -1.61
CA LEU A 183 -3.09 22.37 -1.85
C LEU A 183 -2.66 22.34 -3.32
N PHE A 184 -2.67 21.16 -3.94
CA PHE A 184 -2.42 21.01 -5.37
C PHE A 184 -3.48 21.75 -6.20
N GLY A 185 -4.76 21.62 -5.86
CA GLY A 185 -5.84 22.31 -6.56
C GLY A 185 -5.75 23.82 -6.45
N LEU A 186 -5.43 24.36 -5.26
CA LEU A 186 -5.26 25.79 -5.05
C LEU A 186 -4.14 26.39 -5.90
N ASP A 187 -3.04 25.65 -6.08
CA ASP A 187 -1.93 26.04 -6.96
C ASP A 187 -2.28 25.83 -8.44
N TYR A 188 -2.89 24.69 -8.80
CA TYR A 188 -3.28 24.36 -10.17
C TYR A 188 -4.28 25.36 -10.75
N PHE A 189 -5.30 25.75 -9.97
CA PHE A 189 -6.27 26.78 -10.34
C PHE A 189 -5.75 28.20 -10.12
N GLN A 190 -4.47 28.38 -9.76
CA GLN A 190 -3.82 29.67 -9.53
C GLN A 190 -4.53 30.58 -8.50
N ILE A 191 -5.25 29.97 -7.55
CA ILE A 191 -5.88 30.70 -6.44
C ILE A 191 -4.79 31.16 -5.46
N ILE A 192 -3.80 30.29 -5.21
CA ILE A 192 -2.59 30.60 -4.43
C ILE A 192 -1.40 29.93 -5.12
N SER A 193 -0.44 30.71 -5.63
CA SER A 193 0.75 30.19 -6.32
C SER A 193 1.83 29.68 -5.35
N PHE A 194 1.58 28.52 -4.73
CA PHE A 194 2.53 27.86 -3.83
C PHE A 194 3.83 27.46 -4.53
N SER A 195 3.76 27.04 -5.79
CA SER A 195 4.92 26.78 -6.65
C SER A 195 5.86 27.99 -6.71
N ASN A 196 5.33 29.19 -6.98
CA ASN A 196 6.11 30.44 -7.01
C ASN A 196 6.68 30.81 -5.62
N LEU A 197 5.93 30.56 -4.54
CA LEU A 197 6.42 30.78 -3.17
C LEU A 197 7.63 29.89 -2.85
N PHE A 198 7.57 28.60 -3.22
CA PHE A 198 8.72 27.69 -3.10
C PHE A 198 9.89 28.13 -4.00
N GLY A 199 9.59 28.52 -5.24
CA GLY A 199 10.54 29.10 -6.19
C GLY A 199 11.35 30.22 -5.57
N LYS A 200 10.67 31.25 -5.08
CA LYS A 200 11.28 32.41 -4.42
C LYS A 200 12.01 32.06 -3.14
N ALA A 201 11.45 31.21 -2.28
CA ALA A 201 12.06 30.86 -1.00
C ALA A 201 13.40 30.14 -1.17
N PHE A 202 13.48 29.13 -2.06
CA PHE A 202 14.72 28.40 -2.29
C PHE A 202 15.72 29.19 -3.14
N TYR A 203 15.23 30.05 -4.05
CA TYR A 203 16.11 30.98 -4.77
C TYR A 203 16.72 32.02 -3.83
N ALA A 204 15.97 32.54 -2.85
CA ALA A 204 16.51 33.43 -1.83
C ALA A 204 17.61 32.76 -0.98
N ILE A 205 17.49 31.46 -0.68
CA ILE A 205 18.56 30.70 0.00
C ILE A 205 19.80 30.57 -0.89
N TYR A 206 19.62 30.41 -2.21
CA TYR A 206 20.74 30.41 -3.14
C TYR A 206 21.43 31.78 -3.21
N GLU A 207 20.68 32.87 -3.36
CA GLU A 207 21.26 34.23 -3.43
C GLU A 207 21.89 34.67 -2.10
N ASN A 208 21.21 34.41 -0.99
CA ASN A 208 21.67 34.73 0.34
C ASN A 208 21.68 33.49 1.24
N PRO A 209 22.84 32.80 1.31
CA PRO A 209 22.95 31.52 2.01
C PRO A 209 22.61 31.54 3.51
N ILE A 210 22.54 32.71 4.16
CA ILE A 210 22.14 32.82 5.57
C ILE A 210 20.70 32.35 5.81
N PHE A 211 19.83 32.42 4.80
CA PHE A 211 18.43 32.00 4.91
C PHE A 211 18.26 30.49 5.13
N ILE A 212 19.32 29.68 4.99
CA ILE A 212 19.30 28.28 5.40
C ILE A 212 18.97 28.08 6.89
N ILE A 213 19.13 29.11 7.72
CA ILE A 213 18.73 29.04 9.13
C ILE A 213 17.23 28.75 9.29
N VAL A 214 16.39 29.17 8.35
CA VAL A 214 14.94 28.94 8.37
C VAL A 214 14.60 27.44 8.31
N PRO A 215 15.02 26.67 7.29
CA PRO A 215 14.77 25.23 7.28
C PRO A 215 15.43 24.48 8.45
N ILE A 216 16.58 24.93 8.95
CA ILE A 216 17.21 24.36 10.16
C ILE A 216 16.29 24.52 11.38
N LEU A 217 15.73 25.72 11.59
CA LEU A 217 14.80 25.98 12.70
C LEU A 217 13.52 25.16 12.58
N VAL A 218 12.93 25.10 11.38
CA VAL A 218 11.73 24.27 11.11
C VAL A 218 12.01 22.80 11.44
N LEU A 219 13.15 22.27 11.01
CA LEU A 219 13.57 20.91 11.31
C LEU A 219 13.69 20.67 12.82
N GLY A 220 14.31 21.60 13.55
CA GLY A 220 14.44 21.52 15.01
C GLY A 220 13.10 21.51 15.75
N VAL A 221 12.14 22.32 15.30
CA VAL A 221 10.76 22.33 15.84
C VAL A 221 10.08 20.99 15.59
N LEU A 222 10.10 20.48 14.35
CA LEU A 222 9.49 19.20 14.01
C LEU A 222 10.12 18.03 14.76
N TYR A 223 11.44 18.04 14.95
CA TYR A 223 12.14 17.05 15.77
C TYR A 223 11.64 17.08 17.22
N ARG A 224 11.49 18.28 17.81
CA ARG A 224 11.01 18.44 19.19
C ARG A 224 9.56 17.99 19.36
N ILE A 225 8.68 18.29 18.40
CA ILE A 225 7.29 17.83 18.39
C ILE A 225 7.26 16.29 18.34
N ASN A 226 7.98 15.69 17.40
CA ASN A 226 8.09 14.23 17.28
C ASN A 226 8.62 13.58 18.56
N PHE A 227 9.68 14.14 19.15
CA PHE A 227 10.26 13.65 20.38
C PHE A 227 9.23 13.64 21.52
N LYS A 228 8.47 14.73 21.68
CA LYS A 228 7.40 14.83 22.70
C LYS A 228 6.31 13.79 22.44
N MET A 229 5.82 13.66 21.21
CA MET A 229 4.77 12.71 20.84
C MET A 229 5.20 11.26 21.06
N LEU A 230 6.41 10.88 20.63
CA LEU A 230 6.93 9.53 20.81
C LEU A 230 7.15 9.20 22.27
N ARG A 231 7.73 10.12 23.05
CA ARG A 231 7.94 9.92 24.48
C ARG A 231 6.63 9.67 25.23
N GLN A 232 5.53 10.29 24.79
CA GLN A 232 4.20 10.10 25.37
C GLN A 232 3.53 8.78 24.96
N LYS A 233 3.96 8.15 23.86
CA LYS A 233 3.38 6.88 23.35
C LYS A 233 4.17 5.65 23.76
N ILE A 234 5.41 5.82 24.21
CA ILE A 234 6.28 4.75 24.70
C ILE A 234 5.98 4.51 26.19
N PHE A 235 4.80 3.96 26.48
CA PHE A 235 4.46 3.36 27.77
C PHE A 235 4.04 1.90 27.55
N LEU A 236 4.43 1.02 28.46
CA LEU A 236 3.95 -0.38 28.45
C LEU A 236 2.42 -0.40 28.58
N ASP A 237 1.86 0.55 29.35
CA ASP A 237 0.43 0.60 29.68
C ASP A 237 -0.44 1.32 28.64
N SER A 238 0.14 2.08 27.70
CA SER A 238 -0.65 2.75 26.65
C SER A 238 -1.28 1.77 25.65
N GLY A 239 -0.82 0.51 25.61
CA GLY A 239 -1.48 -0.58 24.88
C GLY A 239 -2.50 -1.37 25.70
N LEU A 240 -2.59 -1.15 27.01
CA LEU A 240 -3.46 -1.89 27.95
C LEU A 240 -4.77 -1.16 28.27
N LYS A 241 -4.89 0.13 27.93
CA LYS A 241 -6.17 0.83 27.96
C LYS A 241 -7.02 0.38 26.77
N ASN A 242 -7.61 -0.81 26.89
CA ASN A 242 -8.75 -1.19 26.06
C ASN A 242 -9.85 -0.17 26.35
N LYS A 243 -10.06 0.77 25.42
CA LYS A 243 -11.34 1.48 25.37
C LYS A 243 -12.37 0.38 25.10
N VAL A 244 -13.10 -0.02 26.12
CA VAL A 244 -14.22 -0.95 25.97
C VAL A 244 -15.31 -0.15 25.25
N GLU A 245 -15.24 -0.12 23.93
CA GLU A 245 -16.38 0.30 23.13
C GLU A 245 -17.41 -0.84 23.23
N GLU A 246 -18.62 -0.50 23.69
CA GLU A 246 -19.77 -1.41 23.63
C GLU A 246 -19.95 -1.88 22.19
N VAL A 247 -19.62 -3.15 21.94
CA VAL A 247 -19.89 -3.77 20.65
C VAL A 247 -21.39 -3.97 20.57
N LYS A 248 -22.09 -3.08 19.85
CA LYS A 248 -23.47 -3.34 19.41
C LYS A 248 -23.46 -4.68 18.66
N ALA A 249 -24.08 -5.69 19.23
CA ALA A 249 -24.23 -6.98 18.57
C ALA A 249 -25.06 -6.75 17.30
N SER A 250 -24.41 -6.78 16.14
CA SER A 250 -25.11 -6.78 14.87
C SER A 250 -25.89 -8.09 14.76
N ASN A 251 -27.20 -8.00 14.54
CA ASN A 251 -28.00 -9.17 14.25
C ASN A 251 -27.54 -9.74 12.88
N LEU A 252 -26.92 -10.91 12.89
CA LEU A 252 -26.44 -11.63 11.71
C LEU A 252 -27.32 -12.85 11.39
N GLU A 253 -28.56 -12.91 11.88
CA GLU A 253 -29.47 -14.04 11.64
C GLU A 253 -29.75 -14.30 10.16
N TRP A 254 -29.63 -13.30 9.29
CA TRP A 254 -29.71 -13.48 7.84
C TRP A 254 -28.68 -14.47 7.30
N THR A 255 -27.55 -14.69 7.98
CA THR A 255 -26.58 -15.69 7.53
C THR A 255 -27.09 -17.12 7.70
N ASN A 256 -28.15 -17.34 8.50
CA ASN A 256 -28.71 -18.67 8.73
C ASN A 256 -29.31 -19.27 7.45
N TYR A 257 -29.67 -18.43 6.45
CA TYR A 257 -30.07 -18.90 5.12
C TYR A 257 -28.98 -19.70 4.38
N PHE A 258 -27.72 -19.61 4.82
CA PHE A 258 -26.61 -20.38 4.26
C PHE A 258 -26.40 -21.74 4.96
N GLY A 259 -27.25 -22.11 5.91
CA GLY A 259 -27.24 -23.42 6.57
C GLY A 259 -25.93 -23.71 7.30
N ASP A 260 -25.34 -24.88 7.03
CA ASP A 260 -24.19 -25.43 7.74
C ASP A 260 -22.90 -24.60 7.69
N ILE A 261 -22.80 -23.62 6.77
CA ILE A 261 -21.65 -22.71 6.67
C ILE A 261 -21.87 -21.40 7.44
N ALA A 262 -23.11 -21.14 7.91
CA ALA A 262 -23.49 -19.90 8.58
C ALA A 262 -22.57 -19.54 9.77
N PRO A 263 -22.15 -20.48 10.66
CA PRO A 263 -21.26 -20.13 11.76
C PRO A 263 -19.92 -19.55 11.30
N PHE A 264 -19.34 -20.08 10.22
CA PHE A 264 -18.10 -19.54 9.66
C PHE A 264 -18.32 -18.17 9.03
N MET A 265 -19.44 -17.98 8.33
CA MET A 265 -19.76 -16.70 7.71
C MET A 265 -19.99 -15.60 8.75
N GLN A 266 -20.65 -15.93 9.87
CA GLN A 266 -20.78 -15.01 11.00
C GLN A 266 -19.44 -14.67 11.64
N LEU A 267 -18.54 -15.65 11.78
CA LEU A 267 -17.18 -15.39 12.28
C LEU A 267 -16.43 -14.44 11.34
N ASP A 268 -16.54 -14.64 10.03
CA ASP A 268 -15.92 -13.77 9.03
C ASP A 268 -16.48 -12.35 9.06
N LEU A 269 -17.81 -12.19 9.11
CA LEU A 269 -18.45 -10.88 9.18
C LEU A 269 -18.09 -10.16 10.50
N LYS A 270 -18.07 -10.88 11.63
CA LYS A 270 -17.61 -10.34 12.92
C LYS A 270 -16.13 -9.96 12.85
N LEU A 271 -15.29 -10.76 12.19
CA LEU A 271 -13.89 -10.46 11.97
C LEU A 271 -13.72 -9.20 11.13
N ILE A 272 -14.54 -9.01 10.09
CA ILE A 272 -14.53 -7.83 9.24
C ILE A 272 -14.93 -6.58 10.01
N TRP A 273 -15.99 -6.65 10.82
CA TRP A 273 -16.54 -5.48 11.49
C TRP A 273 -15.78 -5.08 12.77
N ARG A 274 -15.26 -6.08 13.51
CA ARG A 274 -14.63 -5.86 14.82
C ARG A 274 -13.15 -5.44 14.72
N ASN A 275 -12.44 -5.86 13.67
CA ASN A 275 -11.01 -5.64 13.59
C ASN A 275 -10.66 -4.44 12.70
N LYS A 276 -9.74 -3.60 13.21
CA LYS A 276 -9.30 -2.38 12.55
C LYS A 276 -8.71 -2.65 11.16
N ARG A 277 -8.01 -3.79 11.00
CA ARG A 277 -7.40 -4.19 9.73
C ARG A 277 -8.45 -4.41 8.65
N THR A 278 -9.35 -5.35 8.89
CA THR A 278 -10.33 -5.81 7.91
C THR A 278 -11.39 -4.75 7.62
N LYS A 279 -11.81 -3.98 8.63
CA LYS A 279 -12.69 -2.83 8.42
C LYS A 279 -12.06 -1.78 7.52
N SER A 280 -10.77 -1.47 7.72
CA SER A 280 -10.02 -0.58 6.83
C SER A 280 -9.86 -1.16 5.42
N SER A 281 -9.71 -2.48 5.27
CA SER A 281 -9.70 -3.13 3.95
C SER A 281 -11.03 -2.91 3.22
N VAL A 282 -12.17 -2.98 3.90
CA VAL A 282 -13.50 -2.76 3.29
C VAL A 282 -13.63 -1.36 2.70
N TRP A 283 -13.16 -0.33 3.40
CA TRP A 283 -13.17 1.03 2.87
C TRP A 283 -12.25 1.21 1.65
N MET A 284 -11.12 0.50 1.59
CA MET A 284 -10.26 0.50 0.39
C MET A 284 -10.93 -0.16 -0.82
N LEU A 285 -11.93 -1.03 -0.62
CA LEU A 285 -12.71 -1.61 -1.73
C LEU A 285 -13.55 -0.57 -2.45
N LEU A 286 -14.15 0.37 -1.71
CA LEU A 286 -14.92 1.46 -2.30
C LEU A 286 -14.01 2.34 -3.18
N LEU A 287 -12.76 2.58 -2.77
CA LEU A 287 -11.76 3.23 -3.63
C LEU A 287 -11.39 2.36 -4.84
N GLY A 288 -11.31 1.04 -4.67
CA GLY A 288 -11.10 0.10 -5.77
C GLY A 288 -12.22 0.14 -6.82
N LEU A 289 -13.46 0.38 -6.40
CA LEU A 289 -14.58 0.64 -7.33
C LEU A 289 -14.35 1.91 -8.12
N PHE A 290 -13.95 3.03 -7.49
CA PHE A 290 -13.67 4.30 -8.19
C PHE A 290 -12.42 4.27 -9.06
N TYR A 291 -11.53 3.29 -8.89
CA TYR A 291 -10.32 3.14 -9.69
C TYR A 291 -10.60 3.04 -11.19
N GLY A 292 -11.75 2.45 -11.58
CA GLY A 292 -12.16 2.39 -12.98
C GLY A 292 -12.36 3.77 -13.62
N LEU A 293 -12.76 4.79 -12.85
CA LEU A 293 -12.93 6.16 -13.37
C LEU A 293 -11.63 6.73 -13.92
N PHE A 294 -10.50 6.48 -13.27
CA PHE A 294 -9.19 6.94 -13.75
C PHE A 294 -8.88 6.47 -15.18
N PHE A 295 -9.33 5.26 -15.54
CA PHE A 295 -9.14 4.72 -16.88
C PHE A 295 -10.19 5.24 -17.84
N TYR A 296 -11.47 5.19 -17.47
CA TYR A 296 -12.55 5.54 -18.40
C TYR A 296 -12.65 7.03 -18.70
N THR A 297 -12.08 7.91 -17.87
CA THR A 297 -11.98 9.35 -18.17
C THR A 297 -10.81 9.70 -19.10
N ASN A 298 -9.94 8.74 -19.44
CA ASN A 298 -8.79 8.96 -20.31
C ASN A 298 -9.02 8.30 -21.67
N GLU A 299 -8.99 9.10 -22.73
CA GLU A 299 -9.25 8.66 -24.11
C GLU A 299 -8.33 7.52 -24.57
N ARG A 300 -7.10 7.45 -24.06
CA ARG A 300 -6.18 6.36 -24.41
C ARG A 300 -6.69 5.00 -23.94
N TYR A 301 -7.28 4.93 -22.75
CA TYR A 301 -7.73 3.68 -22.16
C TYR A 301 -9.14 3.32 -22.59
N ILE A 302 -10.00 4.32 -22.85
CA ILE A 302 -11.32 4.05 -23.41
C ILE A 302 -11.22 3.43 -24.81
N ASN A 303 -10.20 3.80 -25.60
CA ASN A 303 -9.98 3.24 -26.93
C ASN A 303 -9.24 1.89 -26.94
N ALA A 304 -9.02 1.28 -25.77
CA ALA A 304 -8.34 -0.01 -25.62
C ALA A 304 -9.28 -1.08 -25.02
N PRO A 305 -10.06 -1.81 -25.85
CA PRO A 305 -11.10 -2.75 -25.38
C PRO A 305 -10.59 -3.85 -24.44
N TRP A 306 -9.34 -4.28 -24.58
CA TRP A 306 -8.70 -5.25 -23.69
C TRP A 306 -8.58 -4.76 -22.24
N MET A 307 -8.51 -3.43 -22.04
CA MET A 307 -8.49 -2.83 -20.71
C MET A 307 -9.82 -2.98 -19.98
N TYR A 308 -10.94 -3.18 -20.69
CA TYR A 308 -12.25 -3.26 -20.06
C TYR A 308 -12.39 -4.51 -19.19
N ILE A 309 -11.83 -5.65 -19.61
CA ILE A 309 -11.78 -6.86 -18.79
C ILE A 309 -10.85 -6.67 -17.60
N PHE A 310 -9.69 -6.03 -17.77
CA PHE A 310 -8.81 -5.74 -16.63
C PHE A 310 -9.54 -4.91 -15.55
N ILE A 311 -10.20 -3.83 -15.96
CA ILE A 311 -10.95 -2.95 -15.05
C ILE A 311 -12.16 -3.70 -14.47
N GLY A 312 -12.88 -4.48 -15.27
CA GLY A 312 -14.03 -5.27 -14.83
C GLY A 312 -13.62 -6.31 -13.77
N VAL A 313 -12.54 -7.06 -14.01
CA VAL A 313 -12.00 -8.04 -13.07
C VAL A 313 -11.55 -7.36 -11.78
N PHE A 314 -10.86 -6.23 -11.88
CA PHE A 314 -10.38 -5.49 -10.71
C PHE A 314 -11.52 -4.88 -9.89
N SER A 315 -12.45 -4.17 -10.54
CA SER A 315 -13.54 -3.44 -9.86
C SER A 315 -14.51 -4.39 -9.17
N THR A 316 -15.00 -5.40 -9.89
CA THR A 316 -15.93 -6.41 -9.34
C THR A 316 -15.22 -7.40 -8.40
N GLY A 317 -13.92 -7.64 -8.59
CA GLY A 317 -13.11 -8.57 -7.80
C GLY A 317 -12.31 -7.93 -6.68
N SER A 318 -12.44 -6.62 -6.43
CA SER A 318 -11.55 -5.89 -5.51
C SER A 318 -11.55 -6.48 -4.09
N PHE A 319 -12.71 -6.93 -3.59
CA PHE A 319 -12.81 -7.62 -2.30
C PHE A 319 -12.19 -9.01 -2.34
N LEU A 320 -12.52 -9.79 -3.37
CA LEU A 320 -11.97 -11.12 -3.57
C LEU A 320 -10.43 -11.08 -3.60
N ILE A 321 -9.85 -10.11 -4.30
CA ILE A 321 -8.40 -9.94 -4.40
C ILE A 321 -7.81 -9.55 -3.03
N ASN A 322 -8.40 -8.55 -2.36
CA ASN A 322 -7.86 -8.03 -1.10
C ASN A 322 -8.05 -8.96 0.09
N PHE A 323 -9.23 -9.56 0.22
CA PHE A 323 -9.58 -10.46 1.32
C PHE A 323 -9.04 -11.87 1.05
N GLY A 324 -9.22 -12.39 -0.16
CA GLY A 324 -8.88 -13.76 -0.51
C GLY A 324 -7.38 -14.06 -0.43
N GLN A 325 -6.52 -13.09 -0.77
CA GLN A 325 -5.06 -13.28 -0.75
C GLN A 325 -4.49 -13.61 0.65
N PHE A 326 -5.28 -13.39 1.70
CA PHE A 326 -4.90 -13.60 3.09
C PHE A 326 -5.70 -14.74 3.76
N ILE A 327 -6.44 -15.55 3.02
CA ILE A 327 -7.03 -16.78 3.56
C ILE A 327 -5.94 -17.86 3.65
N PRO A 328 -5.78 -18.61 4.77
CA PRO A 328 -6.51 -18.55 6.03
C PRO A 328 -5.84 -17.67 7.10
N ALA A 329 -4.87 -16.83 6.71
CA ALA A 329 -4.11 -15.98 7.62
C ALA A 329 -4.97 -14.97 8.42
N TRP A 330 -6.15 -14.58 7.92
CA TRP A 330 -7.13 -13.82 8.71
C TRP A 330 -7.50 -14.52 10.02
N ASP A 331 -7.61 -15.85 10.00
CA ASP A 331 -7.99 -16.68 11.15
C ASP A 331 -6.77 -17.09 12.00
N SER A 332 -5.56 -16.62 11.67
CA SER A 332 -4.29 -17.14 12.20
C SER A 332 -4.20 -17.19 13.72
N THR A 333 -4.83 -16.26 14.45
CA THR A 333 -4.82 -16.21 15.92
C THR A 333 -5.53 -17.40 16.58
N TYR A 334 -6.63 -17.88 15.99
CA TYR A 334 -7.45 -18.98 16.53
C TYR A 334 -7.49 -20.20 15.61
N TYR A 335 -6.69 -20.20 14.54
CA TYR A 335 -6.68 -21.25 13.53
C TYR A 335 -6.43 -22.63 14.14
N LYS A 336 -5.54 -22.75 15.13
CA LYS A 336 -5.28 -24.02 15.84
C LYS A 336 -6.54 -24.59 16.51
N LEU A 337 -7.31 -23.73 17.18
CA LEU A 337 -8.57 -24.11 17.82
C LEU A 337 -9.61 -24.54 16.77
N LEU A 338 -9.74 -23.75 15.69
CA LEU A 338 -10.64 -24.07 14.57
C LEU A 338 -10.34 -25.46 14.00
N MET A 339 -9.05 -25.76 13.84
CA MET A 339 -8.55 -26.99 13.24
C MET A 339 -8.56 -28.21 14.18
N SER A 340 -8.80 -28.02 15.48
CA SER A 340 -9.01 -29.11 16.45
C SER A 340 -10.48 -29.47 16.66
N GLN A 341 -11.41 -28.63 16.18
CA GLN A 341 -12.84 -28.93 16.26
C GLN A 341 -13.22 -30.04 15.28
N ASN A 342 -14.29 -30.77 15.60
CA ASN A 342 -14.89 -31.78 14.73
C ASN A 342 -15.73 -31.14 13.61
N ILE A 343 -15.07 -30.38 12.73
CA ILE A 343 -15.69 -29.70 11.59
C ILE A 343 -15.05 -30.16 10.28
N LYS A 344 -15.87 -30.31 9.23
CA LYS A 344 -15.37 -30.59 7.88
C LYS A 344 -14.67 -29.34 7.34
N TYR A 345 -13.39 -29.47 6.97
CA TYR A 345 -12.59 -28.38 6.41
C TYR A 345 -13.26 -27.77 5.16
N GLU A 346 -13.91 -28.59 4.36
CA GLU A 346 -14.69 -28.17 3.19
C GLU A 346 -15.74 -27.10 3.54
N LYS A 347 -16.44 -27.22 4.68
CA LYS A 347 -17.45 -26.22 5.11
C LYS A 347 -16.81 -24.87 5.39
N TYR A 348 -15.63 -24.87 6.01
CA TYR A 348 -14.85 -23.64 6.22
C TYR A 348 -14.48 -22.98 4.89
N LEU A 349 -13.97 -23.74 3.92
CA LEU A 349 -13.61 -23.20 2.60
C LEU A 349 -14.83 -22.76 1.79
N LYS A 350 -15.94 -23.48 1.88
CA LYS A 350 -17.20 -23.11 1.23
C LYS A 350 -17.73 -21.78 1.77
N SER A 351 -17.64 -21.53 3.08
CA SER A 351 -17.95 -20.23 3.67
C SER A 351 -17.11 -19.10 3.06
N LYS A 352 -15.79 -19.31 2.95
CA LYS A 352 -14.89 -18.32 2.34
C LYS A 352 -15.22 -18.06 0.87
N PHE A 353 -15.50 -19.12 0.12
CA PHE A 353 -15.94 -19.02 -1.27
C PHE A 353 -17.20 -18.17 -1.39
N THR A 354 -18.23 -18.50 -0.61
CA THR A 354 -19.53 -17.81 -0.64
C THR A 354 -19.40 -16.33 -0.31
N LEU A 355 -18.61 -15.98 0.72
CA LEU A 355 -18.37 -14.60 1.10
C LEU A 355 -17.72 -13.80 -0.05
N MET A 356 -16.72 -14.39 -0.71
CA MET A 356 -16.06 -13.76 -1.86
C MET A 356 -16.99 -13.66 -3.08
N ALA A 357 -17.72 -14.73 -3.42
CA ALA A 357 -18.65 -14.72 -4.54
C ALA A 357 -19.78 -13.69 -4.35
N LEU A 358 -20.37 -13.61 -3.16
CA LEU A 358 -21.38 -12.60 -2.81
C LEU A 358 -20.84 -11.17 -2.98
N SER A 359 -19.60 -10.94 -2.55
CA SER A 359 -18.96 -9.63 -2.70
C SER A 359 -18.83 -9.21 -4.17
N VAL A 360 -18.52 -10.15 -5.07
CA VAL A 360 -18.38 -9.86 -6.50
C VAL A 360 -19.71 -9.44 -7.09
N ILE A 361 -20.80 -10.11 -6.71
CA ILE A 361 -22.16 -9.76 -7.14
C ILE A 361 -22.53 -8.35 -6.67
N ILE A 362 -22.30 -8.05 -5.38
CA ILE A 362 -22.58 -6.73 -4.81
C ILE A 362 -21.77 -5.64 -5.52
N LEU A 363 -20.46 -5.85 -5.70
CA LEU A 363 -19.57 -4.89 -6.35
C LEU A 363 -19.93 -4.69 -7.83
N PHE A 364 -20.37 -5.72 -8.54
CA PHE A 364 -20.89 -5.59 -9.90
C PHE A 364 -22.14 -4.71 -9.94
N VAL A 365 -23.11 -4.94 -9.04
CA VAL A 365 -24.34 -4.13 -8.96
C VAL A 365 -24.02 -2.67 -8.67
N ILE A 366 -23.12 -2.40 -7.71
CA ILE A 366 -22.68 -1.03 -7.40
C ILE A 366 -21.90 -0.42 -8.58
N GLY A 367 -21.22 -1.24 -9.37
CA GLY A 367 -20.45 -0.83 -10.55
C GLY A 367 -21.28 -0.57 -11.81
N ILE A 368 -22.59 -0.90 -11.84
CA ILE A 368 -23.48 -0.68 -13.01
C ILE A 368 -23.40 0.77 -13.57
N PRO A 369 -23.28 1.84 -12.77
CA PRO A 369 -23.14 3.21 -13.29
C PRO A 369 -21.99 3.42 -14.29
N TYR A 370 -20.99 2.52 -14.35
CA TYR A 370 -19.96 2.54 -15.41
C TYR A 370 -20.52 2.43 -16.83
N VAL A 371 -21.77 1.98 -16.99
CA VAL A 371 -22.49 2.00 -18.28
C VAL A 371 -22.54 3.39 -18.92
N TYR A 372 -22.41 4.47 -18.13
CA TYR A 372 -22.28 5.85 -18.62
C TYR A 372 -21.18 6.01 -19.69
N PHE A 373 -20.07 5.26 -19.56
CA PHE A 373 -18.96 5.31 -20.51
C PHE A 373 -19.15 4.39 -21.73
N GLY A 374 -20.23 3.61 -21.76
CA GLY A 374 -20.62 2.77 -22.90
C GLY A 374 -21.12 1.38 -22.48
N TRP A 375 -22.06 0.83 -23.26
CA TRP A 375 -22.64 -0.50 -23.01
C TRP A 375 -21.59 -1.63 -23.01
N LYS A 376 -20.57 -1.52 -23.87
CA LYS A 376 -19.47 -2.51 -23.95
C LYS A 376 -18.73 -2.67 -22.61
N ILE A 377 -18.63 -1.59 -21.83
CA ILE A 377 -18.03 -1.63 -20.50
C ILE A 377 -18.88 -2.46 -19.55
N LEU A 378 -20.20 -2.26 -19.55
CA LEU A 378 -21.12 -3.05 -18.74
C LEU A 378 -21.06 -4.55 -19.10
N LEU A 379 -21.02 -4.88 -20.40
CA LEU A 379 -20.87 -6.26 -20.85
C LEU A 379 -19.55 -6.89 -20.38
N ALA A 380 -18.43 -6.17 -20.49
CA ALA A 380 -17.13 -6.62 -20.01
C ALA A 380 -17.10 -6.80 -18.50
N HIS A 381 -17.72 -5.89 -17.73
CA HIS A 381 -17.83 -6.00 -16.27
C HIS A 381 -18.68 -7.21 -15.87
N PHE A 382 -19.76 -7.47 -16.59
CA PHE A 382 -20.61 -8.64 -16.34
C PHE A 382 -19.86 -9.95 -16.62
N ALA A 383 -19.19 -10.04 -17.77
CA ALA A 383 -18.33 -11.20 -18.08
C ALA A 383 -17.21 -11.38 -17.04
N SER A 384 -16.60 -10.28 -16.60
CA SER A 384 -15.57 -10.27 -15.57
C SER A 384 -16.09 -10.70 -14.19
N ALA A 385 -17.32 -10.32 -13.83
CA ALA A 385 -17.96 -10.73 -12.58
C ALA A 385 -18.20 -12.25 -12.56
N ILE A 386 -18.70 -12.80 -13.68
CA ILE A 386 -18.90 -14.25 -13.84
C ILE A 386 -17.55 -14.99 -13.75
N TYR A 387 -16.52 -14.50 -14.46
CA TYR A 387 -15.17 -15.03 -14.37
C TYR A 387 -14.60 -14.93 -12.95
N ASN A 388 -14.90 -13.84 -12.23
CA ASN A 388 -14.45 -13.64 -10.86
C ASN A 388 -15.03 -14.68 -9.90
N VAL A 389 -16.34 -14.93 -9.98
CA VAL A 389 -17.03 -15.95 -9.18
C VAL A 389 -16.53 -17.35 -9.53
N GLY A 390 -16.45 -17.67 -10.83
CA GLY A 390 -16.20 -19.03 -11.29
C GLY A 390 -14.74 -19.47 -11.34
N VAL A 391 -13.80 -18.57 -11.62
CA VAL A 391 -12.38 -18.92 -11.77
C VAL A 391 -11.57 -18.28 -10.66
N ASN A 392 -11.64 -16.96 -10.52
CA ASN A 392 -10.76 -16.23 -9.62
C ASN A 392 -10.98 -16.57 -8.15
N THR A 393 -12.21 -16.87 -7.74
CA THR A 393 -12.51 -17.29 -6.37
C THR A 393 -11.83 -18.61 -6.03
N HIS A 394 -11.87 -19.60 -6.93
CA HIS A 394 -11.20 -20.89 -6.74
C HIS A 394 -9.68 -20.76 -6.79
N VAL A 395 -9.15 -20.01 -7.76
CA VAL A 395 -7.70 -19.74 -7.87
C VAL A 395 -7.20 -19.07 -6.60
N MET A 396 -7.95 -18.11 -6.07
CA MET A 396 -7.59 -17.41 -4.84
C MET A 396 -7.60 -18.34 -3.63
N LEU A 397 -8.62 -19.19 -3.48
CA LEU A 397 -8.66 -20.18 -2.41
C LEU A 397 -7.50 -21.18 -2.52
N TYR A 398 -7.25 -21.69 -3.72
CA TYR A 398 -6.11 -22.60 -3.97
C TYR A 398 -4.78 -21.93 -3.60
N GLY A 399 -4.59 -20.69 -4.03
CA GLY A 399 -3.42 -19.87 -3.71
C GLY A 399 -3.27 -19.63 -2.20
N GLY A 400 -4.37 -19.40 -1.48
CA GLY A 400 -4.39 -19.26 -0.04
C GLY A 400 -3.82 -20.47 0.72
N SER A 401 -3.86 -21.67 0.11
CA SER A 401 -3.24 -22.87 0.70
C SER A 401 -1.72 -22.78 0.86
N TYR A 402 -1.07 -21.78 0.26
CA TYR A 402 0.36 -21.49 0.39
C TYR A 402 0.67 -20.37 1.40
N ASN A 403 -0.36 -19.79 2.03
CA ASN A 403 -0.16 -18.75 3.04
C ASN A 403 0.40 -19.33 4.34
N ARG A 404 1.54 -18.80 4.76
CA ARG A 404 2.29 -19.23 5.96
C ARG A 404 2.71 -18.05 6.85
N LYS A 405 2.09 -16.89 6.68
CA LYS A 405 2.41 -15.69 7.47
C LYS A 405 1.22 -15.31 8.34
N LYS A 406 1.45 -15.20 9.65
CA LYS A 406 0.50 -14.66 10.62
C LYS A 406 0.21 -13.19 10.31
N ILE A 407 -1.02 -12.76 10.58
CA ILE A 407 -1.49 -11.39 10.35
C ILE A 407 -1.94 -10.81 11.68
N ASP A 408 -1.40 -9.64 12.04
CA ASP A 408 -1.88 -8.87 13.18
C ASP A 408 -3.14 -8.09 12.78
N LEU A 409 -4.27 -8.40 13.43
CA LEU A 409 -5.59 -7.83 13.17
C LEU A 409 -5.78 -6.44 13.81
N ASN A 410 -4.92 -6.08 14.78
CA ASN A 410 -4.99 -4.79 15.48
C ASN A 410 -4.35 -3.65 14.65
N GLN A 411 -3.56 -3.99 13.63
CA GLN A 411 -2.95 -3.03 12.73
C GLN A 411 -3.88 -2.69 11.57
N LYS A 412 -3.85 -1.45 11.07
CA LYS A 412 -4.64 -1.06 9.89
C LYS A 412 -4.18 -1.82 8.64
N ALA A 413 -5.09 -2.04 7.69
CA ALA A 413 -4.76 -2.70 6.42
C ALA A 413 -4.07 -1.77 5.43
N ALA A 414 -4.42 -0.48 5.42
CA ALA A 414 -3.84 0.50 4.51
C ALA A 414 -2.31 0.51 4.60
N PHE A 415 -1.66 0.12 3.50
CA PHE A 415 -0.21 0.11 3.33
C PHE A 415 0.51 -0.71 4.42
N ASN A 416 -0.14 -1.76 4.90
CA ASN A 416 0.47 -2.75 5.78
C ASN A 416 0.77 -4.02 4.99
N TYR A 417 2.04 -4.17 4.59
CA TYR A 417 2.53 -5.32 3.83
C TYR A 417 2.76 -6.57 4.70
N GLN A 418 2.42 -6.56 6.00
CA GLN A 418 2.43 -7.77 6.82
C GLN A 418 1.53 -8.84 6.21
N GLY A 419 1.97 -10.09 6.22
CA GLY A 419 1.25 -11.17 5.53
C GLY A 419 1.45 -11.17 4.01
N THR A 420 1.89 -10.08 3.40
CA THR A 420 2.20 -10.02 1.97
C THR A 420 3.59 -10.62 1.72
N GLY A 421 3.71 -11.46 0.70
CA GLY A 421 4.91 -12.17 0.31
C GLY A 421 4.86 -12.51 -1.18
N ALA A 422 5.84 -13.28 -1.65
CA ALA A 422 5.92 -13.66 -3.07
C ALA A 422 4.68 -14.42 -3.54
N VAL A 423 4.06 -15.21 -2.66
CA VAL A 423 2.83 -15.98 -2.94
C VAL A 423 1.68 -15.05 -3.37
N GLN A 424 1.45 -13.94 -2.65
CA GLN A 424 0.39 -12.98 -2.95
C GLN A 424 0.58 -12.36 -4.34
N TRP A 425 1.81 -11.99 -4.71
CA TRP A 425 2.12 -11.43 -6.03
C TRP A 425 2.02 -12.48 -7.14
N LEU A 426 2.51 -13.70 -6.88
CA LEU A 426 2.45 -14.83 -7.80
C LEU A 426 1.01 -15.23 -8.12
N ILE A 427 0.08 -15.06 -7.18
CA ILE A 427 -1.34 -15.35 -7.36
C ILE A 427 -2.07 -14.12 -7.92
N GLY A 428 -1.82 -12.94 -7.35
CA GLY A 428 -2.55 -11.70 -7.64
C GLY A 428 -2.29 -11.12 -9.03
N ILE A 429 -1.05 -11.21 -9.55
CA ILE A 429 -0.74 -10.72 -10.91
C ILE A 429 -1.48 -11.56 -11.97
N PRO A 430 -1.37 -12.90 -12.00
CA PRO A 430 -2.10 -13.71 -12.97
C PRO A 430 -3.62 -13.53 -12.90
N LEU A 431 -4.17 -13.35 -11.69
CA LEU A 431 -5.59 -13.08 -11.46
C LEU A 431 -6.14 -11.93 -12.29
N LEU A 432 -5.34 -10.88 -12.49
CA LEU A 432 -5.69 -9.70 -13.29
C LEU A 432 -5.27 -9.85 -14.75
N VAL A 433 -4.08 -10.40 -15.01
CA VAL A 433 -3.46 -10.40 -16.34
C VAL A 433 -3.98 -11.53 -17.23
N VAL A 434 -4.19 -12.73 -16.69
CA VAL A 434 -4.63 -13.89 -17.48
C VAL A 434 -5.96 -13.65 -18.21
N PRO A 435 -7.06 -13.20 -17.54
CA PRO A 435 -8.30 -12.93 -18.25
C PRO A 435 -8.16 -11.82 -19.29
N MET A 436 -7.32 -10.81 -19.02
CA MET A 436 -7.02 -9.73 -19.96
C MET A 436 -6.30 -10.25 -21.21
N VAL A 437 -5.30 -11.13 -21.06
CA VAL A 437 -4.55 -11.73 -22.17
C VAL A 437 -5.43 -12.66 -22.98
N ILE A 438 -6.21 -13.54 -22.32
CA ILE A 438 -7.16 -14.42 -23.00
C ILE A 438 -8.14 -13.57 -23.82
N PHE A 439 -8.71 -12.53 -23.21
CA PHE A 439 -9.62 -11.64 -23.91
C PHE A 439 -8.94 -10.92 -25.09
N ALA A 440 -7.72 -10.41 -24.92
CA ALA A 440 -7.01 -9.71 -25.98
C ALA A 440 -6.73 -10.61 -27.20
N ILE A 441 -6.34 -11.88 -26.95
CA ILE A 441 -6.15 -12.88 -28.00
C ILE A 441 -7.48 -13.16 -28.70
N LEU A 442 -8.55 -13.43 -27.94
CA LEU A 442 -9.86 -13.72 -28.51
C LEU A 442 -10.42 -12.53 -29.30
N TYR A 443 -10.25 -11.31 -28.80
CA TYR A 443 -10.67 -10.08 -29.46
C TYR A 443 -9.88 -9.81 -30.76
N TYR A 444 -8.61 -10.26 -30.83
CA TYR A 444 -7.82 -10.14 -32.05
C TYR A 444 -8.34 -11.07 -33.16
N PHE A 445 -8.76 -12.29 -32.82
CA PHE A 445 -9.24 -13.28 -33.78
C PHE A 445 -10.77 -13.26 -34.01
N LEU A 446 -11.53 -12.78 -33.04
CA LEU A 446 -12.99 -12.73 -33.03
C LEU A 446 -13.44 -11.26 -32.85
N ASN A 447 -14.69 -11.05 -32.43
CA ASN A 447 -15.20 -9.74 -32.04
C ASN A 447 -15.26 -9.59 -30.50
N PHE A 448 -15.62 -8.39 -30.05
CA PHE A 448 -15.73 -8.04 -28.64
C PHE A 448 -16.73 -8.90 -27.88
N GLU A 449 -17.90 -9.15 -28.48
CA GLU A 449 -19.01 -9.87 -27.88
C GLU A 449 -18.67 -11.35 -27.67
N TYR A 450 -18.07 -12.01 -28.66
CA TYR A 450 -17.61 -13.40 -28.56
C TYR A 450 -16.46 -13.54 -27.54
N ALA A 451 -15.52 -12.60 -27.52
CA ALA A 451 -14.45 -12.59 -26.52
C ALA A 451 -15.02 -12.48 -25.09
N CYS A 452 -15.98 -11.58 -24.86
CA CYS A 452 -16.71 -11.47 -23.58
C CYS A 452 -17.47 -12.76 -23.24
N ALA A 453 -18.18 -13.34 -24.21
CA ALA A 453 -18.95 -14.57 -24.01
C ALA A 453 -18.06 -15.76 -23.61
N ILE A 454 -16.86 -15.88 -24.18
CA ILE A 454 -15.90 -16.94 -23.82
C ILE A 454 -15.35 -16.71 -22.41
N ILE A 455 -15.01 -15.47 -22.03
CA ILE A 455 -14.58 -15.16 -20.65
C ILE A 455 -15.69 -15.51 -19.63
N ALA A 456 -16.94 -15.13 -19.93
CA ALA A 456 -18.09 -15.52 -19.12
C ALA A 456 -18.26 -17.05 -19.08
N GLY A 457 -18.10 -17.72 -20.22
CA GLY A 457 -18.15 -19.17 -20.34
C GLY A 457 -17.14 -19.89 -19.47
N LEU A 458 -15.89 -19.41 -19.40
CA LEU A 458 -14.87 -19.94 -18.48
C LEU A 458 -15.30 -19.81 -17.02
N GLY A 459 -15.91 -18.67 -16.66
CA GLY A 459 -16.50 -18.48 -15.34
C GLY A 459 -17.64 -19.47 -15.06
N ILE A 460 -18.58 -19.64 -16.00
CA ILE A 460 -19.68 -20.61 -15.86
C ILE A 460 -19.15 -22.03 -15.67
N ILE A 461 -18.15 -22.45 -16.47
CA ILE A 461 -17.50 -23.76 -16.32
C ILE A 461 -16.93 -23.92 -14.90
N GLY A 462 -16.27 -22.89 -14.37
CA GLY A 462 -15.74 -22.91 -13.01
C GLY A 462 -16.82 -23.01 -11.92
N VAL A 463 -17.98 -22.37 -12.12
CA VAL A 463 -19.16 -22.52 -11.25
C VAL A 463 -19.74 -23.94 -11.33
N VAL A 464 -19.88 -24.50 -12.53
CA VAL A 464 -20.38 -25.88 -12.73
C VAL A 464 -19.43 -26.91 -12.10
N LEU A 465 -18.13 -26.68 -12.19
CA LEU A 465 -17.10 -27.54 -11.59
C LEU A 465 -16.84 -27.23 -10.10
N HIS A 466 -17.68 -26.43 -9.45
CA HIS A 466 -17.43 -25.92 -8.09
C HIS A 466 -17.09 -27.03 -7.09
N ASP A 467 -17.91 -28.07 -6.99
CA ASP A 467 -17.70 -29.14 -6.00
C ASP A 467 -16.39 -29.91 -6.24
N LYS A 468 -16.06 -30.17 -7.52
CA LYS A 468 -14.81 -30.84 -7.90
C LYS A 468 -13.59 -29.98 -7.57
N LEU A 469 -13.63 -28.69 -7.92
CA LEU A 469 -12.55 -27.74 -7.61
C LEU A 469 -12.39 -27.56 -6.10
N LEU A 470 -13.49 -27.45 -5.36
CA LEU A 470 -13.47 -27.32 -3.91
C LEU A 470 -12.90 -28.58 -3.23
N GLY A 471 -13.18 -29.77 -3.75
CA GLY A 471 -12.57 -31.02 -3.28
C GLY A 471 -11.04 -31.05 -3.46
N ILE A 472 -10.54 -30.59 -4.61
CA ILE A 472 -9.09 -30.46 -4.87
C ILE A 472 -8.45 -29.46 -3.90
N ILE A 473 -9.08 -28.29 -3.74
CA ILE A 473 -8.62 -27.25 -2.82
C ILE A 473 -8.60 -27.78 -1.39
N THR A 474 -9.68 -28.41 -0.93
CA THR A 474 -9.81 -28.97 0.42
C THR A 474 -8.70 -29.99 0.70
N SER A 475 -8.41 -30.87 -0.25
CA SER A 475 -7.33 -31.86 -0.14
C SER A 475 -5.97 -31.20 0.04
N LYS A 476 -5.71 -30.11 -0.69
CA LYS A 476 -4.48 -29.32 -0.57
C LYS A 476 -4.35 -28.64 0.80
N TYR A 477 -5.44 -28.07 1.33
CA TYR A 477 -5.45 -27.47 2.67
C TYR A 477 -5.24 -28.52 3.77
N LEU A 478 -5.85 -29.70 3.64
CA LEU A 478 -5.65 -30.81 4.58
C LEU A 478 -4.18 -31.26 4.59
N LYS A 479 -3.56 -31.42 3.41
CA LYS A 479 -2.14 -31.79 3.29
C LYS A 479 -1.20 -30.77 3.95
N SER A 480 -1.56 -29.48 3.90
CA SER A 480 -0.74 -28.38 4.44
C SER A 480 -1.18 -27.91 5.84
N LYS A 481 -2.14 -28.58 6.47
CA LYS A 481 -2.77 -28.17 7.73
C LYS A 481 -1.73 -27.94 8.83
N TYR A 482 -0.87 -28.93 9.10
CA TYR A 482 0.10 -28.86 10.20
C TYR A 482 1.20 -27.83 9.95
N GLU A 483 1.71 -27.73 8.72
CA GLU A 483 2.66 -26.68 8.33
C GLU A 483 2.08 -25.28 8.57
N THR A 484 0.80 -25.10 8.27
CA THR A 484 0.09 -23.82 8.43
C THR A 484 -0.10 -23.49 9.91
N ILE A 485 -0.50 -24.46 10.73
CA ILE A 485 -0.62 -24.27 12.19
C ILE A 485 0.73 -23.85 12.79
N HIS A 486 1.79 -24.61 12.50
CA HIS A 486 3.13 -24.30 13.00
C HIS A 486 3.62 -22.92 12.53
N ALA A 487 3.35 -22.55 11.27
CA ALA A 487 3.74 -21.25 10.74
C ALA A 487 3.00 -20.08 11.40
N PHE A 488 1.75 -20.26 11.85
CA PHE A 488 0.98 -19.23 12.55
C PHE A 488 1.33 -19.10 14.04
N GLU A 489 2.00 -20.09 14.63
CA GLU A 489 2.55 -19.99 15.99
C GLU A 489 3.81 -19.11 16.06
N GLN A 490 4.51 -18.92 14.93
CA GLN A 490 5.68 -18.07 14.85
C GLN A 490 5.30 -16.58 14.74
N ASP A 491 5.76 -15.77 15.69
CA ASP A 491 5.75 -14.31 15.54
C ASP A 491 6.89 -13.91 14.59
N ASN A 492 6.54 -13.28 13.45
CA ASN A 492 7.51 -12.79 12.47
C ASN A 492 8.11 -11.44 12.85
#